data_AF-A0A351IZ19-F1
#
_entry.id   AF-A0A351IZ19-F1
#
_cell.length_a   1.000
_cell.length_b   1.000
_cell.length_c   1.000
_cell.angle_alpha   90.00
_cell.angle_beta   90.00
_cell.angle_gamma   90.00
#
_symmetry.space_group_name_H-M   'P 1'
#
loop_
_entity.id
_entity.type
_entity.pdbx_description
1 polymer ?
#
loop_
_entity_poly.entity_id
_entity_poly.type
_entity_poly.pdbx_seq_one_letter_code
_entity_poly.pdbx_strand_id
1 'polypeptide(L)'
;MNHFTHRIIRGLPLITVDPFLKQGCFAAYTTREGGVSPPPYDSLNLSFSPTRKDSRENVEKNWSIVLQALDCFPQQLIRTHQTHSNRIAYVNHPGQSFFPDIPSGVDGVVTDRHELMLTVVTADCQGLLFYDPKKKISAAIHSGWRGALADIGGKAVCKMAAMGSDPADILVAGGPSIGTCCFEVGEDVLSLFQEQWGSDALAYFSPGDAKG
;
A
#
# COMPACT_ATOMS: atom_id res chain seq x y z
N MET A 1 13.04 14.86 12.65
CA MET A 1 13.32 13.45 13.01
C MET A 1 13.01 12.63 11.76
N ASN A 2 13.91 11.76 11.30
CA ASN A 2 13.61 10.98 10.09
C ASN A 2 12.63 9.86 10.45
N HIS A 3 11.46 9.82 9.83
CA HIS A 3 10.41 8.82 10.11
C HIS A 3 10.59 7.53 9.29
N PHE A 4 11.45 7.59 8.27
CA PHE A 4 11.79 6.49 7.39
C PHE A 4 13.29 6.25 7.38
N THR A 5 13.69 4.98 7.33
CA THR A 5 15.09 4.58 7.24
C THR A 5 15.26 3.54 6.13
N HIS A 6 16.21 3.79 5.22
CA HIS A 6 16.67 2.80 4.25
C HIS A 6 17.47 1.72 4.98
N ARG A 7 17.06 0.47 4.82
CA ARG A 7 17.71 -0.70 5.42
C ARG A 7 17.90 -1.77 4.36
N ILE A 8 18.95 -2.56 4.51
CA ILE A 8 19.13 -3.79 3.75
C ILE A 8 18.88 -4.94 4.72
N ILE A 9 17.84 -5.74 4.48
CA ILE A 9 17.50 -6.90 5.30
C ILE A 9 17.70 -8.14 4.44
N ARG A 10 18.66 -8.99 4.83
CA ARG A 10 19.01 -10.23 4.09
C ARG A 10 19.22 -9.99 2.58
N GLY A 11 19.83 -8.85 2.24
CA GLY A 11 20.12 -8.45 0.86
C GLY A 11 19.01 -7.67 0.15
N LEU A 12 17.83 -7.52 0.75
CA LEU A 12 16.71 -6.76 0.19
C LEU A 12 16.71 -5.31 0.68
N PRO A 13 16.81 -4.30 -0.21
CA PRO A 13 16.64 -2.90 0.15
C PRO A 13 15.18 -2.57 0.48
N LEU A 14 14.96 -1.95 1.63
CA LEU A 14 13.64 -1.58 2.16
C LEU A 14 13.67 -0.17 2.74
N ILE A 15 12.53 0.52 2.67
CA ILE A 15 12.28 1.77 3.38
C ILE A 15 11.39 1.45 4.58
N THR A 16 11.97 1.39 5.77
CA THR A 16 11.27 1.01 7.01
C THR A 16 10.60 2.21 7.68
N VAL A 17 9.45 1.96 8.33
CA VAL A 17 8.67 2.94 9.08
C VAL A 17 9.08 2.90 10.55
N ASP A 18 10.06 3.73 10.94
CA ASP A 18 10.64 3.68 12.29
C ASP A 18 9.63 3.93 13.43
N PRO A 19 8.63 4.83 13.30
CA PRO A 19 7.59 4.99 14.33
C PRO A 19 6.80 3.70 14.62
N PHE A 20 6.53 2.88 13.61
CA PHE A 20 5.79 1.62 13.78
C PHE A 20 6.69 0.57 14.43
N LEU A 21 7.95 0.50 13.96
CA LEU A 21 8.94 -0.44 14.47
C LEU A 21 9.21 -0.23 15.96
N LYS A 22 9.31 1.04 16.40
CA LYS A 22 9.46 1.41 17.82
C LYS A 22 8.28 0.96 18.70
N GLN A 23 7.11 0.74 18.09
CA GLN A 23 5.90 0.26 18.76
C GLN A 23 5.68 -1.26 18.60
N GLY A 24 6.66 -1.97 18.04
CA GLY A 24 6.63 -3.43 17.85
C GLY A 24 5.89 -3.89 16.60
N CYS A 25 5.63 -3.02 15.62
CA CYS A 25 5.07 -3.39 14.33
C CYS A 25 6.09 -3.17 13.21
N PHE A 26 6.45 -4.24 12.51
CA PHE A 26 7.28 -4.09 11.31
C PHE A 26 6.42 -3.58 10.15
N ALA A 27 6.83 -2.47 9.56
CA ALA A 27 6.23 -1.88 8.37
C ALA A 27 7.32 -1.32 7.46
N ALA A 28 7.21 -1.58 6.16
CA ALA A 28 8.19 -1.15 5.19
C ALA A 28 7.58 -1.02 3.78
N TYR A 29 8.29 -0.29 2.93
CA TYR A 29 8.07 -0.25 1.49
C TYR A 29 9.27 -0.90 0.78
N THR A 30 8.99 -1.78 -0.18
CA THR A 30 10.02 -2.33 -1.06
C THR A 30 10.48 -1.29 -2.07
N THR A 31 11.71 -1.42 -2.55
CA THR A 31 12.16 -0.70 -3.76
C THR A 31 11.98 -1.60 -4.99
N ARG A 32 12.38 -1.12 -6.18
CA ARG A 32 12.45 -1.96 -7.39
C ARG A 32 13.67 -2.90 -7.40
N GLU A 33 14.54 -2.84 -6.40
CA GLU A 33 15.82 -3.56 -6.38
C GLU A 33 15.72 -4.89 -5.63
N GLY A 34 16.63 -5.81 -5.93
CA GLY A 34 16.77 -7.08 -5.21
C GLY A 34 15.87 -8.23 -5.70
N GLY A 35 15.24 -8.09 -6.86
CA GLY A 35 14.44 -9.16 -7.46
C GLY A 35 15.10 -9.86 -8.65
N VAL A 36 14.31 -10.58 -9.44
CA VAL A 36 14.75 -11.41 -10.57
C VAL A 36 14.13 -11.04 -11.91
N SER A 37 13.14 -10.15 -11.92
CA SER A 37 12.40 -9.82 -13.12
C SER A 37 13.29 -9.08 -14.13
N PRO A 38 13.20 -9.37 -15.44
CA PRO A 38 13.95 -8.67 -16.47
C PRO A 38 13.30 -7.32 -16.81
N PRO A 39 13.99 -6.44 -17.57
CA PRO A 39 13.36 -5.25 -18.14
C PRO A 39 12.09 -5.61 -18.94
N PRO A 40 11.02 -4.80 -18.85
CA PRO A 40 10.91 -3.51 -18.17
C PRO A 40 10.51 -3.60 -16.67
N TYR A 41 10.55 -4.79 -16.08
CA TYR A 41 10.11 -5.10 -14.71
C TYR A 41 11.28 -5.16 -13.72
N ASP A 42 12.46 -4.74 -14.15
CA ASP A 42 13.70 -4.90 -13.41
C ASP A 42 13.65 -4.16 -12.07
N SER A 43 13.92 -4.78 -10.93
CA SER A 43 14.17 -6.23 -10.70
C SER A 43 13.09 -6.88 -9.83
N LEU A 44 12.47 -6.15 -8.90
CA LEU A 44 11.55 -6.68 -7.89
C LEU A 44 10.08 -6.35 -8.22
N ASN A 45 9.56 -6.88 -9.33
CA ASN A 45 8.13 -6.77 -9.61
C ASN A 45 7.30 -7.74 -8.75
N LEU A 46 6.38 -7.20 -7.96
CA LEU A 46 5.49 -7.95 -7.06
C LEU A 46 4.05 -8.06 -7.57
N SER A 47 3.75 -7.46 -8.72
CA SER A 47 2.42 -7.52 -9.35
C SER A 47 2.44 -8.36 -10.62
N PHE A 48 1.37 -9.13 -10.81
CA PHE A 48 1.07 -9.69 -12.11
C PHE A 48 -0.06 -8.87 -12.72
N SER A 49 0.15 -8.32 -13.91
CA SER A 49 -0.90 -7.66 -14.66
C SER A 49 -1.19 -8.46 -15.93
N PRO A 50 -2.47 -8.70 -16.28
CA PRO A 50 -2.82 -9.29 -17.57
C PRO A 50 -2.28 -8.49 -18.77
N THR A 51 -2.08 -7.18 -18.59
CA THR A 51 -1.58 -6.27 -19.63
C THR A 51 -0.07 -6.08 -19.60
N ARG A 52 0.61 -6.46 -18.51
CA ARG A 52 2.06 -6.34 -18.35
C ARG A 52 2.67 -7.72 -18.06
N LYS A 53 3.25 -8.31 -19.11
CA LYS A 53 3.71 -9.71 -19.20
C LYS A 53 5.03 -10.01 -18.49
N ASP A 54 5.19 -9.65 -17.22
CA ASP A 54 6.22 -10.35 -16.42
C ASP A 54 5.79 -11.81 -16.24
N SER A 55 6.74 -12.73 -16.10
CA SER A 55 6.39 -14.13 -15.90
C SER A 55 5.82 -14.34 -14.49
N ARG A 56 4.86 -15.26 -14.38
CA ARG A 56 4.31 -15.66 -13.09
C ARG A 56 5.41 -16.15 -12.13
N GLU A 57 6.36 -16.93 -12.67
CA GLU A 57 7.50 -17.48 -11.94
C GLU A 57 8.39 -16.38 -11.35
N ASN A 58 8.67 -15.31 -12.11
CA ASN A 58 9.45 -14.19 -11.60
C ASN A 58 8.75 -13.49 -10.43
N VAL A 59 7.44 -13.23 -10.57
CA VAL A 59 6.65 -12.59 -9.51
C VAL A 59 6.59 -13.46 -8.25
N GLU A 60 6.39 -14.76 -8.39
CA GLU A 60 6.42 -15.71 -7.26
C GLU A 60 7.81 -15.76 -6.59
N LYS A 61 8.88 -15.74 -7.39
CA LYS A 61 10.25 -15.70 -6.89
C LYS A 61 10.57 -14.39 -6.17
N ASN A 62 10.08 -13.26 -6.67
CA ASN A 62 10.20 -11.96 -5.99
C ASN A 62 9.46 -11.95 -4.66
N TRP A 63 8.25 -12.50 -4.60
CA TRP A 63 7.54 -12.68 -3.32
C TRP A 63 8.31 -13.59 -2.36
N SER A 64 8.90 -14.67 -2.86
CA SER A 64 9.73 -15.56 -2.05
C SER A 64 10.95 -14.83 -1.46
N ILE A 65 11.58 -13.93 -2.23
CA ILE A 65 12.68 -13.07 -1.74
C ILE A 65 12.20 -12.14 -0.62
N VAL A 66 11.04 -11.49 -0.80
CA VAL A 66 10.46 -10.61 0.23
C VAL A 66 10.17 -11.39 1.51
N LEU A 67 9.50 -12.53 1.41
CA LEU A 67 9.17 -13.37 2.56
C LEU A 67 10.43 -13.87 3.29
N GLN A 68 11.42 -14.33 2.53
CA GLN A 68 12.70 -14.75 3.10
C GLN A 68 13.43 -13.59 3.77
N ALA A 69 13.37 -12.37 3.22
CA ALA A 69 13.97 -11.21 3.84
C ALA A 69 13.29 -10.85 5.18
N LEU A 70 11.97 -10.98 5.24
CA LEU A 70 11.14 -10.59 6.39
C LEU A 70 10.89 -11.70 7.41
N ASP A 71 11.45 -12.89 7.21
CA ASP A 71 11.22 -14.05 8.07
C ASP A 71 9.75 -14.47 8.16
N CYS A 72 9.02 -14.30 7.05
CA CYS A 72 7.60 -14.64 6.94
C CYS A 72 7.38 -15.88 6.08
N PHE A 73 6.26 -16.55 6.32
CA PHE A 73 5.80 -17.68 5.53
C PHE A 73 4.71 -17.25 4.54
N PRO A 74 4.52 -17.96 3.40
CA PRO A 74 3.47 -17.64 2.44
C PRO A 74 2.07 -17.55 3.04
N GLN A 75 1.78 -18.32 4.08
CA GLN A 75 0.49 -18.34 4.78
C GLN A 75 0.24 -17.07 5.61
N GLN A 76 1.25 -16.23 5.81
CA GLN A 76 1.11 -14.94 6.50
C GLN A 76 0.84 -13.80 5.52
N LEU A 77 1.16 -13.98 4.23
CA LEU A 77 1.00 -12.96 3.21
C LEU A 77 -0.47 -12.74 2.87
N ILE A 78 -0.96 -11.52 3.02
CA ILE A 78 -2.29 -11.11 2.57
C ILE A 78 -2.15 -10.16 1.39
N ARG A 79 -2.77 -10.52 0.26
CA ARG A 79 -2.74 -9.72 -0.97
C ARG A 79 -4.13 -9.24 -1.40
N THR A 80 -4.20 -7.97 -1.79
CA THR A 80 -5.40 -7.35 -2.37
C THR A 80 -5.47 -7.50 -3.89
N HIS A 81 -6.70 -7.57 -4.44
CA HIS A 81 -6.96 -7.39 -5.87
C HIS A 81 -7.52 -5.98 -6.10
N GLN A 82 -6.58 -5.04 -6.24
CA GLN A 82 -6.82 -3.60 -6.34
C GLN A 82 -7.47 -3.20 -7.66
N THR A 83 -8.47 -2.32 -7.60
CA THR A 83 -9.16 -1.78 -8.79
C THR A 83 -9.35 -0.26 -8.73
N HIS A 84 -8.68 0.42 -7.79
CA HIS A 84 -8.90 1.83 -7.43
C HIS A 84 -10.29 2.09 -6.83
N SER A 85 -10.86 1.09 -6.15
CA SER A 85 -12.05 1.24 -5.32
C SER A 85 -11.72 1.88 -3.96
N ASN A 86 -12.72 2.01 -3.09
CA ASN A 86 -12.54 2.39 -1.68
C ASN A 86 -12.98 1.29 -0.70
N ARG A 87 -13.04 0.04 -1.18
CA ARG A 87 -13.44 -1.10 -0.35
C ARG A 87 -12.25 -1.60 0.45
N ILE A 88 -12.49 -1.84 1.74
CA ILE A 88 -11.49 -2.35 2.69
C ILE A 88 -12.04 -3.64 3.30
N ALA A 89 -11.29 -4.73 3.25
CA ALA A 89 -11.67 -6.00 3.88
C ALA A 89 -11.06 -6.14 5.28
N TYR A 90 -11.80 -6.74 6.21
CA TYR A 90 -11.19 -7.27 7.43
C TYR A 90 -10.70 -8.68 7.15
N VAL A 91 -9.49 -9.01 7.62
CA VAL A 91 -8.84 -10.30 7.33
C VAL A 91 -8.44 -10.96 8.65
N ASN A 92 -8.86 -12.20 8.85
CA ASN A 92 -8.56 -13.00 10.04
C ASN A 92 -8.19 -14.46 9.72
N HIS A 93 -7.82 -14.72 8.47
CA HIS A 93 -7.42 -16.03 7.98
C HIS A 93 -6.00 -15.96 7.41
N PRO A 94 -5.27 -17.08 7.33
CA PRO A 94 -4.00 -17.11 6.64
C PRO A 94 -4.17 -16.80 5.15
N GLY A 95 -3.08 -16.31 4.54
CA GLY A 95 -2.90 -16.26 3.10
C GLY A 95 -2.98 -17.66 2.50
N GLN A 96 -3.51 -17.74 1.28
CA GLN A 96 -3.69 -19.00 0.56
C GLN A 96 -2.58 -19.20 -0.47
N SER A 97 -2.08 -18.12 -1.08
CA SER A 97 -1.10 -18.22 -2.16
C SER A 97 -0.28 -16.93 -2.33
N PHE A 98 0.62 -16.94 -3.32
CA PHE A 98 1.28 -15.71 -3.77
C PHE A 98 0.36 -14.78 -4.59
N PHE A 99 -0.91 -15.10 -4.81
CA PHE A 99 -1.86 -14.28 -5.57
C PHE A 99 -2.93 -13.69 -4.65
N PRO A 100 -3.71 -12.68 -5.10
CA PRO A 100 -4.72 -12.06 -4.27
C PRO A 100 -5.67 -13.06 -3.60
N ASP A 101 -5.65 -13.10 -2.27
CA ASP A 101 -6.57 -13.90 -1.44
C ASP A 101 -7.90 -13.19 -1.24
N ILE A 102 -7.88 -11.87 -1.42
CA ILE A 102 -9.02 -10.98 -1.21
C ILE A 102 -9.77 -10.80 -2.53
N PRO A 103 -11.13 -10.76 -2.50
CA PRO A 103 -11.94 -10.55 -3.69
C PRO A 103 -11.55 -9.31 -4.50
N SER A 104 -11.81 -9.38 -5.81
CA SER A 104 -11.62 -8.24 -6.71
C SER A 104 -12.36 -6.99 -6.24
N GLY A 105 -11.72 -5.84 -6.44
CA GLY A 105 -12.22 -4.55 -6.03
C GLY A 105 -12.17 -4.34 -4.53
N VAL A 106 -11.09 -4.80 -3.90
CA VAL A 106 -10.71 -4.44 -2.54
C VAL A 106 -9.32 -3.82 -2.62
N ASP A 107 -9.25 -2.55 -2.22
CA ASP A 107 -8.04 -1.73 -2.30
C ASP A 107 -7.41 -1.49 -0.93
N GLY A 108 -7.94 -2.13 0.12
CA GLY A 108 -7.32 -2.12 1.43
C GLY A 108 -7.69 -3.31 2.29
N VAL A 109 -6.85 -3.61 3.25
CA VAL A 109 -7.08 -4.66 4.25
C VAL A 109 -6.77 -4.14 5.64
N VAL A 110 -7.50 -4.63 6.64
CA VAL A 110 -7.30 -4.35 8.07
C VAL A 110 -7.36 -5.65 8.87
N THR A 111 -6.57 -5.75 9.93
CA THR A 111 -6.53 -6.93 10.80
C THR A 111 -6.13 -6.57 12.23
N ASP A 112 -6.52 -7.42 13.18
CA ASP A 112 -6.01 -7.50 14.56
C ASP A 112 -5.13 -8.75 14.76
N ARG A 113 -4.79 -9.45 13.67
CA ARG A 113 -3.93 -10.66 13.67
C ARG A 113 -2.48 -10.27 13.47
N HIS A 114 -1.67 -10.48 14.50
CA HIS A 114 -0.26 -10.04 14.52
C HIS A 114 0.63 -10.89 13.62
N GLU A 115 0.20 -12.10 13.28
CA GLU A 115 0.92 -13.03 12.41
C GLU A 115 0.75 -12.71 10.92
N LEU A 116 -0.18 -11.82 10.54
CA LEU A 116 -0.46 -11.52 9.14
C LEU A 116 0.36 -10.34 8.61
N MET A 117 0.96 -10.53 7.44
CA MET A 117 1.65 -9.52 6.66
C MET A 117 0.71 -8.94 5.62
N LEU A 118 0.16 -7.76 5.92
CA LEU A 118 -0.73 -7.04 5.02
C LEU A 118 0.06 -6.35 3.89
N THR A 119 -0.39 -6.49 2.65
CA THR A 119 0.29 -5.89 1.50
C THR A 119 -0.69 -5.21 0.54
N VAL A 120 -0.21 -4.13 -0.05
CA VAL A 120 -0.78 -3.48 -1.24
C VAL A 120 0.37 -3.20 -2.20
N VAL A 121 0.11 -3.23 -3.50
CA VAL A 121 1.15 -2.97 -4.50
C VAL A 121 0.91 -1.61 -5.14
N THR A 122 1.96 -0.81 -5.28
CA THR A 122 1.87 0.51 -5.90
C THR A 122 2.96 0.71 -6.95
N ALA A 123 2.64 1.54 -7.94
CA ALA A 123 3.56 2.27 -8.78
C ALA A 123 2.84 3.59 -9.05
N ASP A 124 3.41 4.70 -8.60
CA ASP A 124 2.81 6.06 -8.58
C ASP A 124 1.70 6.28 -7.53
N CYS A 125 0.75 5.35 -7.37
CA CYS A 125 -0.31 5.49 -6.36
C CYS A 125 0.22 5.48 -4.91
N GLN A 126 -0.49 6.14 -4.00
CA GLN A 126 -0.08 6.21 -2.60
C GLN A 126 -0.33 4.89 -1.87
N GLY A 127 0.73 4.29 -1.33
CA GLY A 127 0.62 3.18 -0.38
C GLY A 127 0.58 3.71 1.06
N LEU A 128 -0.56 3.55 1.73
CA LEU A 128 -0.76 3.99 3.11
C LEU A 128 -0.74 2.79 4.06
N LEU A 129 0.10 2.86 5.09
CA LEU A 129 0.15 1.89 6.17
C LEU A 129 -0.39 2.54 7.44
N PHE A 130 -1.25 1.83 8.16
CA PHE A 130 -1.87 2.29 9.40
C PHE A 130 -1.55 1.32 10.53
N TYR A 131 -1.35 1.85 11.73
CA TYR A 131 -1.12 1.04 12.92
C TYR A 131 -1.61 1.73 14.19
N ASP A 132 -2.46 1.05 14.96
CA ASP A 132 -2.78 1.41 16.34
C ASP A 132 -1.88 0.59 17.29
N PRO A 133 -0.95 1.22 18.02
CA PRO A 133 -0.05 0.51 18.93
C PRO A 133 -0.72 0.04 20.23
N LYS A 134 -1.88 0.59 20.60
CA LYS A 134 -2.63 0.21 21.81
C LYS A 134 -3.56 -0.97 21.53
N LYS A 135 -4.26 -0.95 20.39
CA LYS A 135 -5.18 -2.03 19.98
C LYS A 135 -4.51 -3.09 19.13
N LYS A 136 -3.30 -2.83 18.64
CA LYS A 136 -2.52 -3.72 17.77
C LYS A 136 -3.25 -4.06 16.46
N ILE A 137 -4.01 -3.09 15.95
CA ILE A 137 -4.71 -3.18 14.68
C ILE A 137 -3.84 -2.55 13.60
N SER A 138 -3.66 -3.23 12.47
CA SER A 138 -2.90 -2.75 11.33
C SER A 138 -3.76 -2.72 10.07
N ALA A 139 -3.45 -1.80 9.16
CA ALA A 139 -4.07 -1.76 7.83
C ALA A 139 -3.05 -1.41 6.75
N ALA A 140 -3.26 -1.94 5.55
CA ALA A 140 -2.52 -1.59 4.34
C ALA A 140 -3.52 -1.18 3.25
N ILE A 141 -3.36 0.03 2.72
CA ILE A 141 -4.35 0.68 1.86
C ILE A 141 -3.66 1.21 0.58
N HIS A 142 -4.20 0.83 -0.57
CA HIS A 142 -3.89 1.39 -1.87
C HIS A 142 -4.78 2.59 -2.13
N SER A 143 -4.18 3.78 -2.17
CA SER A 143 -4.87 5.04 -2.39
C SER A 143 -4.38 5.69 -3.69
N GLY A 144 -4.85 5.17 -4.83
CA GLY A 144 -4.82 5.92 -6.08
C GLY A 144 -5.84 7.07 -6.07
N TRP A 145 -5.79 7.98 -7.05
CA TRP A 145 -6.60 9.20 -7.02
C TRP A 145 -8.11 8.95 -6.88
N ARG A 146 -8.65 7.90 -7.52
CA ARG A 146 -10.08 7.52 -7.38
C ARG A 146 -10.42 7.05 -5.95
N GLY A 147 -9.53 6.29 -5.33
CA GLY A 147 -9.68 5.84 -3.95
C GLY A 147 -9.56 7.01 -2.95
N ALA A 148 -8.63 7.93 -3.19
CA ALA A 148 -8.46 9.15 -2.41
C ALA A 148 -9.69 10.07 -2.50
N LEU A 149 -10.18 10.31 -3.73
CA LEU A 149 -11.42 11.05 -3.96
C LEU A 149 -12.59 10.43 -3.19
N ALA A 150 -12.67 9.10 -3.14
CA ALA A 150 -13.72 8.36 -2.46
C ALA A 150 -13.42 8.05 -0.97
N ASP A 151 -12.52 8.82 -0.36
CA ASP A 151 -12.12 8.80 1.07
C ASP A 151 -11.69 7.43 1.60
N ILE A 152 -10.85 6.69 0.85
CA ILE A 152 -10.37 5.38 1.33
C ILE A 152 -9.54 5.51 2.63
N GLY A 153 -8.83 6.63 2.82
CA GLY A 153 -8.06 6.91 4.04
C GLY A 153 -8.95 7.08 5.27
N GLY A 154 -9.98 7.94 5.19
CA GLY A 154 -10.96 8.10 6.26
C GLY A 154 -11.74 6.82 6.53
N LYS A 155 -12.09 6.06 5.48
CA LYS A 155 -12.71 4.73 5.62
C LYS A 155 -11.83 3.73 6.37
N ALA A 156 -10.51 3.77 6.19
CA ALA A 156 -9.58 2.92 6.96
C ALA A 156 -9.62 3.27 8.44
N VAL A 157 -9.56 4.56 8.78
CA VAL A 157 -9.67 5.06 10.16
C VAL A 157 -11.00 4.64 10.79
N CYS A 158 -12.12 4.85 10.10
CA CYS A 158 -13.44 4.43 10.57
C CYS A 158 -13.52 2.92 10.82
N LYS A 159 -12.89 2.11 9.96
CA LYS A 159 -12.90 0.66 10.12
C LYS A 159 -12.04 0.19 11.29
N MET A 160 -10.88 0.79 11.50
CA MET A 160 -10.05 0.56 12.69
C MET A 160 -10.77 1.01 13.97
N ALA A 161 -11.49 2.13 13.93
CA ALA A 161 -12.28 2.62 15.05
C ALA A 161 -13.47 1.70 15.37
N ALA A 162 -14.13 1.13 14.36
CA ALA A 162 -15.15 0.10 14.55
C ALA A 162 -14.61 -1.18 15.18
N MET A 163 -13.30 -1.44 15.06
CA MET A 163 -12.58 -2.51 15.75
C MET A 163 -12.05 -2.09 17.14
N GLY A 164 -12.36 -0.87 17.58
CA GLY A 164 -12.05 -0.35 18.92
C GLY A 164 -10.84 0.57 19.00
N SER A 165 -10.22 0.95 17.88
CA SER A 165 -9.15 1.96 17.86
C SER A 165 -9.69 3.35 18.21
N ASP A 166 -8.89 4.15 18.91
CA ASP A 166 -9.13 5.60 18.97
C ASP A 166 -8.42 6.23 17.76
N PRO A 167 -9.09 7.00 16.90
CA PRO A 167 -8.44 7.70 15.78
C PRO A 167 -7.18 8.48 16.16
N ALA A 168 -7.12 9.04 17.38
CA ALA A 168 -5.96 9.79 17.87
C ALA A 168 -4.72 8.90 18.13
N ASP A 169 -4.91 7.60 18.28
CA ASP A 169 -3.83 6.63 18.50
C ASP A 169 -3.34 5.97 17.20
N ILE A 170 -4.03 6.19 16.07
CA ILE A 170 -3.68 5.59 14.79
C ILE A 170 -2.51 6.33 14.16
N LEU A 171 -1.38 5.62 14.04
CA LEU A 171 -0.24 6.07 13.28
C LEU A 171 -0.48 5.78 11.79
N VAL A 172 -0.14 6.73 10.92
CA VAL A 172 -0.25 6.59 9.47
C VAL A 172 1.09 6.91 8.81
N ALA A 173 1.51 6.05 7.89
CA ALA A 173 2.68 6.26 7.05
C ALA A 173 2.27 6.25 5.58
N GLY A 174 2.70 7.28 4.83
CA GLY A 174 2.64 7.32 3.38
C GLY A 174 4.01 6.99 2.79
N GLY A 175 4.07 5.96 1.93
CA GLY A 175 5.30 5.56 1.25
C GLY A 175 5.60 6.35 -0.02
N PRO A 176 6.61 5.91 -0.79
CA PRO A 176 6.90 6.47 -2.11
C PRO A 176 5.67 6.47 -3.02
N SER A 177 5.42 7.60 -3.67
CA SER A 177 4.32 7.84 -4.60
C SER A 177 4.74 8.92 -5.60
N ILE A 178 3.91 9.14 -6.63
CA ILE A 178 4.12 10.26 -7.54
C ILE A 178 3.90 11.58 -6.80
N GLY A 179 4.90 12.46 -6.86
CA GLY A 179 4.82 13.79 -6.24
C GLY A 179 4.07 14.79 -7.12
N THR A 180 3.68 15.92 -6.55
CA THR A 180 3.04 17.02 -7.27
C THR A 180 3.89 17.52 -8.44
N CYS A 181 5.22 17.41 -8.36
CA CYS A 181 6.15 17.76 -9.44
C CYS A 181 5.99 16.93 -10.73
N CYS A 182 5.34 15.76 -10.66
CA CYS A 182 5.20 14.84 -11.79
C CYS A 182 3.75 14.36 -12.01
N PHE A 183 2.84 14.63 -11.07
CA PHE A 183 1.45 14.21 -11.14
C PHE A 183 0.58 15.26 -11.82
N GLU A 184 0.60 15.25 -13.15
CA GLU A 184 -0.27 16.08 -13.97
C GLU A 184 -1.62 15.39 -14.18
N VAL A 185 -2.70 16.13 -13.94
CA VAL A 185 -4.07 15.66 -14.14
C VAL A 185 -4.88 16.69 -14.91
N GLY A 186 -5.88 16.23 -15.66
CA GLY A 186 -6.78 17.10 -16.39
C GLY A 186 -7.79 17.81 -15.48
N GLU A 187 -8.44 18.83 -16.05
CA GLU A 187 -9.48 19.62 -15.39
C GLU A 187 -10.64 18.76 -14.87
N ASP A 188 -10.91 17.63 -15.53
CA ASP A 188 -11.93 16.66 -15.14
C ASP A 188 -11.64 16.05 -13.76
N VAL A 189 -10.37 15.75 -13.45
CA VAL A 189 -9.98 15.24 -12.14
C VAL A 189 -9.97 16.38 -11.11
N LEU A 190 -9.44 17.55 -11.46
CA LEU A 190 -9.40 18.71 -10.56
C LEU A 190 -10.80 19.12 -10.08
N SER A 191 -11.75 19.18 -11.01
CA SER A 191 -13.15 19.52 -10.73
C SER A 191 -13.77 18.56 -9.72
N LEU A 192 -13.52 17.25 -9.85
CA LEU A 192 -14.02 16.24 -8.91
C LEU A 192 -13.46 16.45 -7.50
N PHE A 193 -12.15 16.75 -7.38
CA PHE A 193 -11.54 17.00 -6.08
C PHE A 193 -12.04 18.31 -5.46
N GLN A 194 -12.22 19.36 -6.25
CA GLN A 194 -12.79 20.61 -5.77
C GLN A 194 -14.22 20.43 -5.26
N GLU A 195 -15.06 19.67 -5.98
CA GLU A 195 -16.44 19.39 -5.57
C GLU A 195 -16.48 18.60 -4.25
N GLN A 196 -15.64 17.57 -4.13
CA GLN A 196 -15.65 16.68 -2.97
C GLN A 196 -14.95 17.24 -1.73
N TRP A 197 -13.83 17.95 -1.91
CA TRP A 197 -12.92 18.35 -0.84
C TRP A 197 -12.70 19.86 -0.72
N GLY A 198 -13.34 20.66 -1.59
CA GLY A 198 -13.19 22.10 -1.63
C GLY A 198 -11.94 22.57 -2.39
N SER A 199 -11.82 23.89 -2.55
CA SER A 199 -10.74 24.52 -3.33
C SER A 199 -9.34 24.26 -2.79
N ASP A 200 -9.20 23.99 -1.49
CA ASP A 200 -7.91 23.74 -0.85
C ASP A 200 -7.26 22.44 -1.38
N ALA A 201 -8.06 21.49 -1.85
CA ALA A 201 -7.56 20.26 -2.44
C ALA A 201 -6.73 20.50 -3.72
N LEU A 202 -6.98 21.61 -4.43
CA LEU A 202 -6.27 21.95 -5.66
C LEU A 202 -4.79 22.29 -5.41
N ALA A 203 -4.41 22.66 -4.18
CA ALA A 203 -3.02 22.91 -3.82
C ALA A 203 -2.12 21.67 -3.90
N TYR A 204 -2.72 20.47 -3.98
CA TYR A 204 -2.01 19.19 -4.07
C TYR A 204 -1.88 18.65 -5.50
N PHE A 205 -2.24 19.46 -6.50
CA PHE A 205 -2.10 19.10 -7.92
C PHE A 205 -1.26 20.16 -8.63
N SER A 206 -0.52 19.73 -9.66
CA SER A 206 0.06 20.65 -10.63
C SER A 206 -0.88 20.75 -11.84
N PRO A 207 -1.24 21.96 -12.30
CA PRO A 207 -1.98 22.12 -13.55
C PRO A 207 -1.18 21.50 -14.70
N GLY A 208 -1.80 20.63 -15.50
CA GLY A 208 -1.18 20.02 -16.67
C GLY A 208 -2.19 19.73 -17.77
N ASP A 209 -1.71 19.58 -19.00
CA ASP A 209 -2.53 19.32 -20.19
C ASP A 209 -2.90 17.83 -20.37
N ALA A 210 -2.62 17.00 -19.36
CA ALA A 210 -2.88 15.57 -19.39
C ALA A 210 -4.39 15.28 -19.42
N LYS A 211 -4.84 14.41 -20.33
CA LYS A 211 -6.23 13.92 -20.34
C LYS A 211 -6.37 12.73 -19.39
N GLY A 212 -7.35 12.78 -18.49
CA GLY A 212 -7.68 11.74 -17.49
C GLY A 212 -8.31 10.47 -18.06
#